data_AF-R7JP95-F1
#
_entry.id   AF-R7JP95-F1
#
_cell.length_a   1.000
_cell.length_b   1.000
_cell.length_c   1.000
_cell.angle_alpha   90.00
_cell.angle_beta   90.00
_cell.angle_gamma   90.00
#
_symmetry.space_group_name_H-M   'P 1'
#
loop_
_entity.id
_entity.type
_entity.pdbx_description
1 polymer ?
#
loop_
_entity_poly.entity_id
_entity_poly.type
_entity_poly.pdbx_seq_one_letter_code
_entity_poly.pdbx_strand_id
1 'polypeptide(L)'
;MVGIYLIGLIAQVFFSARMLIQWILSEKKKKVVSPSLYWVFSLLGAYLLCIYGWLRNDFSIILGQFISFYVYIWNLKEKGLWNKLPRILQAILVMTPVVAAVFALNDFHSFIDSFFMDEDIPLWLIIMGSMGQVIFTLRFVYQWYYSKKFGASVLPVNFWIISLVGSLTIALYGIIRLDPILILGQSTGFIVYIRNIMIGNRETKKDKRV
;
A
#
# COMPACT_ATOMS: atom_id res chain seq x y z
N MET A 1 -18.66 -4.97 -14.92
CA MET A 1 -18.43 -3.86 -13.96
C MET A 1 -18.63 -4.26 -12.50
N VAL A 2 -19.81 -4.77 -12.07
CA VAL A 2 -20.08 -5.08 -10.65
C VAL A 2 -19.06 -6.03 -10.00
N GLY A 3 -18.69 -7.12 -10.69
CA GLY A 3 -17.71 -8.08 -10.17
C GLY A 3 -16.30 -7.51 -9.97
N ILE A 4 -15.90 -6.51 -10.79
CA ILE A 4 -14.60 -5.86 -10.67
C ILE A 4 -14.57 -5.00 -9.40
N TYR A 5 -15.62 -4.20 -9.15
CA TYR A 5 -15.73 -3.41 -7.93
C TYR A 5 -15.75 -4.26 -6.66
N LEU A 6 -16.30 -5.49 -6.70
CA LEU A 6 -16.29 -6.39 -5.55
C LEU A 6 -14.86 -6.79 -5.15
N ILE A 7 -13.98 -7.08 -6.11
CA ILE A 7 -12.55 -7.38 -5.85
C ILE A 7 -11.89 -6.18 -5.17
N GLY A 8 -12.15 -4.98 -5.70
CA GLY A 8 -11.68 -3.73 -5.13
C GLY A 8 -12.17 -3.53 -3.69
N LEU A 9 -13.44 -3.75 -3.42
CA LEU A 9 -14.03 -3.62 -2.08
C LEU A 9 -13.40 -4.60 -1.08
N ILE A 10 -13.22 -5.87 -1.47
CA ILE A 10 -12.56 -6.86 -0.62
C ILE A 10 -11.11 -6.45 -0.33
N ALA A 11 -10.40 -5.92 -1.32
CA ALA A 11 -9.07 -5.36 -1.11
C ALA A 11 -9.08 -4.24 -0.07
N GLN A 12 -10.06 -3.33 -0.14
CA GLN A 12 -10.20 -2.25 0.84
C GLN A 12 -10.60 -2.75 2.23
N VAL A 13 -11.38 -3.83 2.35
CA VAL A 13 -11.63 -4.47 3.65
C VAL A 13 -10.33 -4.92 4.30
N PHE A 14 -9.43 -5.56 3.56
CA PHE A 14 -8.12 -5.93 4.07
C PHE A 14 -7.26 -4.71 4.44
N PHE A 15 -7.23 -3.68 3.58
CA PHE A 15 -6.50 -2.45 3.87
C PHE A 15 -7.07 -1.68 5.07
N SER A 16 -8.36 -1.74 5.34
CA SER A 16 -8.98 -1.15 6.53
C SER A 16 -8.70 -2.00 7.76
N ALA A 17 -8.79 -3.33 7.65
CA ALA A 17 -8.52 -4.26 8.75
C ALA A 17 -7.10 -4.10 9.30
N ARG A 18 -6.07 -4.00 8.44
CA ARG A 18 -4.70 -3.72 8.91
C ARG A 18 -4.61 -2.42 9.72
N MET A 19 -5.33 -1.37 9.31
CA MET A 19 -5.27 -0.05 9.90
C MET A 19 -5.96 -0.05 11.27
N LEU A 20 -7.12 -0.69 11.37
CA LEU A 20 -7.84 -0.88 12.64
C LEU A 20 -7.04 -1.71 13.63
N ILE A 21 -6.42 -2.82 13.19
CA ILE A 21 -5.60 -3.65 14.08
C ILE A 21 -4.38 -2.87 14.58
N GLN A 22 -3.71 -2.15 13.69
CA GLN A 22 -2.58 -1.30 14.05
C GLN A 22 -2.99 -0.20 15.03
N TRP A 23 -4.16 0.41 14.81
CA TRP A 23 -4.74 1.38 15.73
C TRP A 23 -4.93 0.76 17.12
N ILE A 24 -5.75 -0.28 17.22
CA ILE A 24 -6.15 -0.88 18.51
C ILE A 24 -4.92 -1.29 19.31
N LEU A 25 -3.94 -1.93 18.66
CA LEU A 25 -2.71 -2.37 19.33
C LEU A 25 -1.80 -1.21 19.73
N SER A 26 -1.80 -0.12 18.96
CA SER A 26 -1.03 1.08 19.32
C SER A 26 -1.67 1.87 20.46
N GLU A 27 -3.01 1.90 20.56
CA GLU A 27 -3.69 2.49 21.73
C GLU A 27 -3.37 1.72 23.00
N LYS A 28 -3.50 0.39 22.95
CA LYS A 28 -3.19 -0.48 24.10
C LYS A 28 -1.76 -0.28 24.61
N LYS A 29 -0.82 -0.01 23.70
CA LYS A 29 0.61 0.19 24.03
C LYS A 29 1.02 1.65 24.20
N LYS A 30 0.11 2.61 23.96
CA LYS A 30 0.37 4.06 23.90
C LYS A 30 1.58 4.45 23.03
N LYS A 31 1.90 3.61 22.05
CA LYS A 31 3.05 3.70 21.16
C LYS A 31 2.68 3.22 19.78
N VAL A 32 3.22 3.85 18.74
CA VAL A 32 3.03 3.38 17.37
C VAL A 32 3.72 2.02 17.21
N VAL A 33 2.94 0.98 16.95
CA VAL A 33 3.47 -0.37 16.73
C VAL A 33 3.29 -0.85 15.29
N SER A 34 4.13 -1.80 14.90
CA SER A 34 4.07 -2.55 13.64
C SER A 34 3.64 -3.99 13.95
N PRO A 35 2.33 -4.31 14.03
CA PRO A 35 1.91 -5.67 14.31
C PRO A 35 2.04 -6.55 13.08
N SER A 36 2.20 -7.87 13.25
CA SER A 36 2.43 -8.76 12.11
C SER A 36 1.20 -8.88 11.20
N LEU A 37 -0.01 -8.86 11.76
CA LEU A 37 -1.27 -8.87 11.00
C LEU A 37 -1.41 -7.65 10.08
N TYR A 38 -0.77 -6.51 10.40
CA TYR A 38 -0.75 -5.35 9.51
C TYR A 38 -0.16 -5.70 8.15
N TRP A 39 0.94 -6.45 8.13
CA TRP A 39 1.64 -6.82 6.91
C TRP A 39 0.94 -7.94 6.15
N VAL A 40 0.34 -8.92 6.86
CA VAL A 40 -0.45 -10.00 6.23
C VAL A 40 -1.63 -9.41 5.47
N PHE A 41 -2.43 -8.56 6.12
CA PHE A 41 -3.58 -7.94 5.47
C PHE A 41 -3.15 -6.94 4.39
N SER A 42 -2.02 -6.25 4.54
CA SER A 42 -1.47 -5.42 3.46
C SER A 42 -1.11 -6.24 2.22
N LEU A 43 -0.53 -7.42 2.41
CA LEU A 43 -0.17 -8.32 1.30
C LEU A 43 -1.41 -8.83 0.55
N LEU A 44 -2.43 -9.29 1.29
CA LEU A 44 -3.69 -9.76 0.71
C LEU A 44 -4.43 -8.62 -0.01
N GLY A 45 -4.51 -7.44 0.61
CA GLY A 45 -5.11 -6.26 0.01
C GLY A 45 -4.40 -5.84 -1.27
N ALA A 46 -3.06 -5.79 -1.28
CA ALA A 46 -2.30 -5.41 -2.47
C ALA A 46 -2.44 -6.42 -3.61
N TYR A 47 -2.50 -7.71 -3.30
CA TYR A 47 -2.73 -8.74 -4.30
C TYR A 47 -4.06 -8.52 -5.03
N LEU A 48 -5.14 -8.33 -4.28
CA LEU A 48 -6.47 -8.09 -4.83
C LEU A 48 -6.57 -6.74 -5.54
N LEU A 49 -5.97 -5.69 -4.98
CA LEU A 49 -6.00 -4.36 -5.59
C LEU A 49 -5.16 -4.30 -6.87
N CYS A 50 -4.11 -5.11 -6.99
CA CYS A 50 -3.36 -5.27 -8.24
C CYS A 50 -4.21 -5.93 -9.33
N ILE A 51 -4.96 -6.99 -8.98
CA ILE A 51 -5.93 -7.62 -9.89
C ILE A 51 -7.01 -6.61 -10.30
N TYR A 52 -7.54 -5.85 -9.35
CA TYR A 52 -8.49 -4.78 -9.61
C TYR A 52 -7.93 -3.74 -10.59
N GLY A 53 -6.70 -3.26 -10.38
CA GLY A 53 -6.03 -2.31 -11.26
C GLY A 53 -5.88 -2.84 -12.69
N TRP A 54 -5.50 -4.11 -12.83
CA TRP A 54 -5.40 -4.77 -14.14
C TRP A 54 -6.75 -4.84 -14.86
N LEU A 55 -7.81 -5.22 -14.14
CA LEU A 55 -9.17 -5.30 -14.70
C LEU A 55 -9.79 -3.91 -14.99
N ARG A 56 -9.21 -2.84 -14.45
CA ARG A 56 -9.62 -1.45 -14.67
C ARG A 56 -8.74 -0.70 -15.66
N ASN A 57 -7.74 -1.36 -16.26
CA ASN A 57 -6.71 -0.75 -17.09
C ASN A 57 -6.03 0.45 -16.41
N ASP A 58 -5.88 0.39 -15.08
CA ASP A 58 -5.35 1.49 -14.28
C ASP A 58 -3.90 1.21 -13.87
N PHE A 59 -2.97 1.74 -14.66
CA PHE A 59 -1.53 1.60 -14.43
C PHE A 59 -1.10 2.17 -13.06
N SER A 60 -1.71 3.27 -12.63
CA SER A 60 -1.34 3.94 -11.38
C SER A 60 -1.55 2.99 -10.20
N ILE A 61 -2.69 2.29 -10.17
CA ILE A 61 -2.98 1.31 -9.13
C ILE A 61 -1.94 0.19 -9.12
N ILE A 62 -1.66 -0.40 -10.29
CA ILE A 62 -0.73 -1.52 -10.42
C ILE A 62 0.67 -1.12 -9.94
N LEU A 63 1.18 0.01 -10.39
CA LEU A 63 2.51 0.52 -10.04
C LEU A 63 2.72 0.58 -8.53
N GLY A 64 1.78 1.18 -7.80
CA GLY A 64 1.89 1.33 -6.35
C GLY A 64 1.80 0.01 -5.60
N GLN A 65 0.91 -0.89 -6.03
CA GLN A 65 0.76 -2.20 -5.40
C GLN A 65 1.96 -3.10 -5.67
N PHE A 66 2.50 -3.07 -6.89
CA PHE A 66 3.65 -3.89 -7.28
C PHE A 66 4.84 -3.69 -6.34
N ILE A 67 5.22 -2.44 -6.08
CA ILE A 67 6.36 -2.13 -5.19
C ILE A 67 6.00 -2.44 -3.74
N SER A 68 4.81 -2.01 -3.30
CA SER A 68 4.35 -2.22 -1.93
C SER A 68 4.29 -3.71 -1.55
N PHE A 69 3.91 -4.56 -2.49
CA PHE A 69 3.77 -6.00 -2.33
C PHE A 69 5.07 -6.66 -1.84
N TYR A 70 6.21 -6.34 -2.45
CA TYR A 70 7.51 -6.86 -2.03
C TYR A 70 7.96 -6.33 -0.67
N VAL A 71 7.61 -5.09 -0.33
CA VAL A 71 7.87 -4.53 0.99
C VAL A 71 7.09 -5.30 2.06
N TYR A 72 5.85 -5.72 1.77
CA TYR A 72 5.04 -6.51 2.68
C TYR A 72 5.65 -7.89 2.92
N ILE A 73 6.12 -8.55 1.85
CA ILE A 73 6.87 -9.81 1.98
C ILE A 73 8.13 -9.62 2.83
N TRP A 74 8.91 -8.57 2.58
CA TRP A 74 10.12 -8.29 3.36
C TRP A 74 9.81 -8.10 4.86
N ASN A 75 8.79 -7.32 5.21
CA ASN A 75 8.42 -7.14 6.61
C ASN A 75 7.90 -8.45 7.27
N LEU A 76 7.23 -9.33 6.52
CA LEU A 76 6.83 -10.66 7.01
C LEU A 76 8.03 -11.59 7.22
N LYS A 77 9.08 -11.46 6.39
CA LYS A 77 10.36 -12.17 6.57
C LYS A 77 11.08 -11.72 7.82
N GLU A 78 11.23 -10.41 8.02
CA GLU A 78 11.85 -9.84 9.24
C GLU A 78 11.12 -10.26 10.52
N LYS A 79 9.79 -10.45 10.44
CA LYS A 79 8.96 -10.90 11.57
C LYS A 79 8.92 -12.42 11.74
N GLY A 80 9.67 -13.19 10.94
CA GLY A 80 9.74 -14.65 11.01
C GLY A 80 8.45 -15.38 10.62
N LEU A 81 7.45 -14.68 10.04
CA LEU A 81 6.19 -15.29 9.62
C LEU A 81 6.26 -15.87 8.22
N TRP A 82 7.08 -15.29 7.34
CA TRP A 82 7.22 -15.77 5.97
C TRP A 82 7.63 -17.25 5.92
N ASN A 83 8.57 -17.64 6.79
CA ASN A 83 9.08 -19.02 6.85
C ASN A 83 8.06 -20.04 7.36
N LYS A 84 6.94 -19.59 7.93
CA LYS A 84 5.83 -20.46 8.36
C LYS A 84 4.86 -20.80 7.24
N LEU A 85 4.90 -20.05 6.13
CA LEU A 85 4.04 -20.33 4.98
C LEU A 85 4.57 -21.53 4.18
N PRO A 86 3.71 -22.38 3.61
CA PRO A 86 4.13 -23.43 2.69
C PRO A 86 4.97 -22.86 1.54
N ARG A 87 6.03 -23.57 1.12
CA ARG A 87 6.93 -23.12 0.04
C ARG A 87 6.20 -22.80 -1.27
N ILE A 88 5.16 -23.57 -1.58
CA ILE A 88 4.32 -23.34 -2.77
C ILE A 88 3.63 -21.98 -2.69
N LEU A 89 3.06 -21.62 -1.53
CA LEU A 89 2.40 -20.33 -1.36
C LEU A 89 3.39 -19.17 -1.41
N GLN A 90 4.59 -19.35 -0.84
CA GLN A 90 5.67 -18.37 -0.97
C GLN A 90 6.06 -18.13 -2.42
N ALA A 91 6.21 -19.22 -3.19
CA ALA A 91 6.55 -19.16 -4.61
C ALA A 91 5.45 -18.44 -5.41
N ILE A 92 4.18 -18.80 -5.22
CA ILE A 92 3.04 -18.12 -5.87
C ILE A 92 3.08 -16.63 -5.57
N LEU A 93 3.17 -16.24 -4.29
CA LEU A 93 3.16 -14.84 -3.90
C LEU A 93 4.31 -14.05 -4.55
N VAL A 94 5.54 -14.59 -4.54
CA VAL A 94 6.71 -13.91 -5.14
C VAL A 94 6.62 -13.88 -6.67
N MET A 95 6.12 -14.94 -7.29
CA MET A 95 6.11 -15.08 -8.75
C MET A 95 4.96 -14.33 -9.41
N THR A 96 3.80 -14.15 -8.76
CA THR A 96 2.65 -13.50 -9.43
C THR A 96 2.97 -12.12 -9.98
N PRO A 97 3.58 -11.18 -9.23
CA PRO A 97 3.92 -9.88 -9.81
C PRO A 97 4.94 -10.03 -10.94
N VAL A 98 5.93 -10.92 -10.81
CA VAL A 98 6.92 -11.18 -11.88
C VAL A 98 6.24 -11.67 -13.16
N VAL A 99 5.32 -12.62 -13.05
CA VAL A 99 4.58 -13.16 -14.20
C VAL A 99 3.70 -12.08 -14.83
N ALA A 100 3.03 -11.25 -14.03
CA ALA A 100 2.25 -10.12 -14.55
C ALA A 100 3.13 -9.12 -15.30
N ALA A 101 4.33 -8.82 -14.79
CA ALA A 101 5.30 -7.95 -15.47
C ALA A 101 5.81 -8.57 -16.78
N VAL A 102 6.13 -9.87 -16.79
CA VAL A 102 6.55 -10.57 -18.01
C VAL A 102 5.44 -10.58 -19.06
N PHE A 103 4.18 -10.80 -18.64
CA PHE A 103 3.03 -10.72 -19.55
C PHE A 103 2.87 -9.31 -20.14
N ALA A 104 3.01 -8.26 -19.33
CA ALA A 104 3.00 -6.86 -19.79
C ALA A 104 4.11 -6.57 -20.81
N LEU A 105 5.31 -7.12 -20.60
CA LEU A 105 6.47 -6.88 -21.46
C LEU A 105 6.43 -7.67 -22.76
N ASN A 106 5.89 -8.90 -22.73
CA ASN A 106 5.74 -9.72 -23.93
C ASN A 106 4.75 -9.11 -24.93
N ASP A 107 3.72 -8.44 -24.43
CA ASP A 107 2.74 -7.71 -25.24
C ASP A 107 2.82 -6.20 -24.96
N PHE A 108 4.04 -5.66 -25.08
CA PHE A 108 4.32 -4.27 -24.72
C PHE A 108 3.46 -3.26 -25.49
N HIS A 109 3.20 -3.52 -26.77
CA HIS A 109 2.36 -2.65 -27.60
C HIS A 109 0.91 -2.63 -27.08
N SER A 110 0.28 -3.81 -26.92
CA SER A 110 -1.08 -3.86 -26.37
C SER A 110 -1.15 -3.30 -24.96
N PHE A 111 -0.09 -3.46 -24.16
CA PHE A 111 0.00 -2.88 -22.83
C PHE A 111 0.01 -1.35 -22.87
N ILE A 112 0.86 -0.74 -23.70
CA ILE A 112 0.89 0.72 -23.84
C ILE A 112 -0.45 1.26 -24.33
N ASP A 113 -1.05 0.61 -25.32
CA ASP A 113 -2.34 1.04 -25.87
C ASP A 113 -3.44 0.98 -24.81
N SER A 114 -3.52 -0.13 -24.07
CA SER A 114 -4.57 -0.35 -23.05
C SER A 114 -4.39 0.49 -21.80
N PHE A 115 -3.16 0.86 -21.43
CA PHE A 115 -2.88 1.53 -20.14
C PHE A 115 -2.49 3.00 -20.26
N PHE A 116 -2.06 3.48 -21.43
CA PHE A 116 -1.55 4.85 -21.61
C PHE A 116 -2.18 5.61 -22.78
N MET A 117 -2.77 4.92 -23.76
CA MET A 117 -3.47 5.54 -24.90
C MET A 117 -4.99 5.34 -24.87
N ASP A 118 -5.52 4.82 -23.75
CA ASP A 118 -6.95 4.65 -23.54
C ASP A 118 -7.66 6.03 -23.49
N GLU A 119 -8.74 6.18 -24.27
CA GLU A 119 -9.54 7.41 -24.31
C GLU A 119 -10.20 7.71 -22.94
N ASP A 120 -10.43 6.69 -22.11
CA ASP A 120 -11.08 6.82 -20.82
C ASP A 120 -10.16 7.41 -19.72
N ILE A 121 -8.84 7.36 -19.90
CA ILE A 121 -7.87 7.89 -18.92
C ILE A 121 -6.82 8.77 -19.60
N PRO A 122 -6.93 10.10 -19.52
CA PRO A 122 -5.95 10.96 -20.15
C PRO A 122 -4.58 10.79 -19.47
N LEU A 123 -3.51 10.84 -20.27
CA LEU A 123 -2.13 10.59 -19.82
C LEU A 123 -1.71 11.42 -18.61
N TRP A 124 -2.12 12.70 -18.54
CA TRP A 124 -1.80 13.57 -17.41
C TRP A 124 -2.36 13.03 -16.07
N LEU A 125 -3.52 12.37 -16.12
CA LEU A 125 -4.17 11.80 -14.95
C LEU A 125 -3.44 10.52 -14.51
N ILE A 126 -2.97 9.70 -15.44
CA ILE A 126 -2.10 8.54 -15.14
C ILE A 126 -0.79 8.99 -14.48
N ILE A 127 -0.15 10.04 -15.02
CA ILE A 127 1.07 10.61 -14.43
C ILE A 127 0.79 11.07 -12.99
N MET A 128 -0.29 11.81 -12.78
CA MET A 128 -0.70 12.29 -11.45
C MET A 128 -0.96 11.13 -10.47
N GLY A 129 -1.72 10.12 -10.87
CA GLY A 129 -1.99 8.94 -10.07
C GLY A 129 -0.71 8.18 -9.71
N SER A 130 0.17 8.01 -10.69
CA SER A 130 1.49 7.38 -10.53
C SER A 130 2.39 8.16 -9.58
N MET A 131 2.41 9.50 -9.67
CA MET A 131 3.14 10.34 -8.71
C MET A 131 2.62 10.15 -7.28
N GLY A 132 1.30 10.10 -7.09
CA GLY A 132 0.71 9.80 -5.79
C GLY A 132 1.17 8.45 -5.23
N GLN A 133 1.24 7.44 -6.08
CA GLN A 133 1.69 6.08 -5.72
C GLN A 133 3.18 6.03 -5.40
N VAL A 134 4.01 6.75 -6.16
CA VAL A 134 5.44 6.90 -5.87
C VAL A 134 5.64 7.56 -4.52
N ILE A 135 4.99 8.71 -4.26
CA ILE A 135 5.05 9.40 -2.97
C ILE A 135 4.62 8.45 -1.84
N PHE A 136 3.49 7.77 -2.01
CA PHE A 136 2.97 6.84 -1.02
C PHE A 136 3.92 5.67 -0.76
N THR A 137 4.67 5.23 -1.77
CA THR A 137 5.66 4.15 -1.68
C THR A 137 6.95 4.60 -0.99
N LEU A 138 7.37 5.86 -1.12
CA LEU A 138 8.56 6.40 -0.46
C LEU A 138 8.53 6.25 1.06
N ARG A 139 7.35 6.15 1.67
CA ARG A 139 7.22 5.83 3.10
C ARG A 139 7.96 4.54 3.48
N PHE A 140 7.97 3.55 2.58
CA PHE A 140 8.60 2.27 2.82
C PHE A 140 10.11 2.36 2.72
N VAL A 141 10.63 3.20 1.82
CA VAL A 141 12.07 3.51 1.76
C VAL A 141 12.50 4.14 3.09
N TYR A 142 11.74 5.12 3.57
CA TYR A 142 12.01 5.75 4.87
C TYR A 142 11.92 4.75 6.02
N GLN A 143 10.89 3.90 6.02
CA GLN A 143 10.70 2.85 7.01
C GLN A 143 11.83 1.84 7.02
N TRP A 144 12.27 1.40 5.85
CA TRP A 144 13.34 0.42 5.70
C TRP A 144 14.65 0.97 6.25
N TYR A 145 15.02 2.20 5.89
CA TYR A 145 16.19 2.88 6.45
C TYR A 145 16.14 2.93 7.99
N TYR A 146 15.01 3.35 8.55
CA TYR A 146 14.84 3.40 10.00
C TYR A 146 14.88 2.00 10.63
N SER A 147 14.20 1.02 10.02
CA SER A 147 14.14 -0.35 10.55
C SER A 147 15.50 -1.04 10.55
N LYS A 148 16.35 -0.76 9.55
CA LYS A 148 17.75 -1.21 9.54
C LYS A 148 18.55 -0.62 10.69
N LYS A 149 18.39 0.68 10.98
CA LYS A 149 19.06 1.34 12.10
C LYS A 149 18.67 0.76 13.47
N PHE A 150 17.42 0.32 13.64
CA PHE A 150 16.90 -0.19 14.92
C PHE A 150 16.79 -1.72 15.01
N GLY A 151 17.18 -2.45 13.97
CA GLY A 151 17.11 -3.92 13.93
C GLY A 151 15.70 -4.52 14.07
N ALA A 152 14.65 -3.74 13.76
CA ALA A 152 13.27 -4.16 13.92
C ALA A 152 12.34 -3.44 12.93
N SER A 153 11.27 -4.12 12.50
CA SER A 153 10.20 -3.49 11.68
C SER A 153 9.46 -2.43 12.50
N VAL A 154 9.80 -1.16 12.26
CA VAL A 154 9.24 0.02 12.98
C VAL A 154 8.54 0.95 12.00
N LEU A 155 7.53 1.69 12.46
CA LEU A 155 6.76 2.64 11.65
C LEU A 155 6.98 4.08 12.18
N PRO A 156 8.04 4.78 11.73
CA PRO A 156 8.42 6.10 12.25
C PRO A 156 7.40 7.19 11.88
N VAL A 157 7.42 8.33 12.55
CA VAL A 157 6.47 9.44 12.28
C VAL A 157 6.42 9.84 10.81
N ASN A 158 7.59 9.96 10.16
CA ASN A 158 7.66 10.36 8.75
C ASN A 158 7.04 9.33 7.80
N PHE A 159 6.96 8.05 8.18
CA PHE A 159 6.19 7.06 7.40
C PHE A 159 4.73 7.48 7.29
N TRP A 160 4.15 8.01 8.37
CA TRP A 160 2.75 8.45 8.42
C TRP A 160 2.54 9.79 7.73
N ILE A 161 3.49 10.72 7.83
CA ILE A 161 3.45 11.99 7.08
C ILE A 161 3.47 11.73 5.57
N ILE A 162 4.43 10.92 5.10
CA ILE A 162 4.51 10.55 3.68
C ILE A 162 3.25 9.80 3.24
N SER A 163 2.72 8.92 4.10
CA SER A 163 1.46 8.22 3.83
C SER A 163 0.30 9.19 3.64
N LEU A 164 0.18 10.21 4.49
CA LEU A 164 -0.89 11.21 4.42
C LEU A 164 -0.83 12.02 3.13
N VAL A 165 0.37 12.47 2.74
CA VAL A 165 0.56 13.22 1.49
C VAL A 165 0.23 12.35 0.28
N GLY A 166 0.80 11.13 0.22
CA GLY A 166 0.53 10.21 -0.88
C GLY A 166 -0.94 9.80 -0.97
N SER A 167 -1.61 9.54 0.16
CA SER A 167 -3.03 9.20 0.17
C SER A 167 -3.92 10.35 -0.25
N LEU A 168 -3.55 11.60 0.01
CA LEU A 168 -4.30 12.77 -0.48
C LEU A 168 -4.22 12.85 -2.01
N THR A 169 -3.04 12.64 -2.58
CA THR A 169 -2.87 12.60 -4.05
C THR A 169 -3.64 11.44 -4.67
N ILE A 170 -3.59 10.24 -4.09
CA ILE A 170 -4.32 9.07 -4.59
C ILE A 170 -5.84 9.25 -4.43
N ALA A 171 -6.31 9.87 -3.35
CA ALA A 171 -7.73 10.16 -3.17
C ALA A 171 -8.22 11.18 -4.20
N LEU A 172 -7.44 12.23 -4.47
CA LEU A 172 -7.77 13.21 -5.51
C LEU A 172 -7.81 12.56 -6.89
N TYR A 173 -6.84 11.70 -7.20
CA TYR A 173 -6.86 10.87 -8.41
C TYR A 173 -8.14 10.01 -8.48
N GLY A 174 -8.51 9.33 -7.40
CA GLY A 174 -9.74 8.52 -7.31
C GLY A 174 -11.01 9.34 -7.50
N ILE A 175 -11.09 10.56 -6.97
CA ILE A 175 -12.22 11.47 -7.17
C ILE A 175 -12.36 11.85 -8.64
N ILE A 176 -11.26 12.24 -9.30
CA ILE A 176 -11.28 12.63 -10.72
C ILE A 176 -11.64 11.42 -11.61
N ARG A 177 -11.15 10.21 -11.25
CA ARG A 177 -11.49 8.95 -11.91
C ARG A 177 -12.89 8.43 -11.61
N LEU A 178 -13.62 9.06 -10.68
CA LEU A 178 -14.88 8.53 -10.12
C LEU A 178 -14.74 7.08 -9.64
N ASP A 179 -13.58 6.75 -9.06
CA ASP A 179 -13.28 5.42 -8.54
C ASP A 179 -13.58 5.36 -7.02
N PRO A 180 -14.74 4.81 -6.62
CA PRO A 180 -15.11 4.73 -5.21
C PRO A 180 -14.16 3.84 -4.40
N ILE A 181 -13.49 2.87 -5.02
CA ILE A 181 -12.59 1.93 -4.34
C ILE A 181 -11.37 2.66 -3.82
N LEU A 182 -10.77 3.53 -4.64
CA LEU A 182 -9.64 4.34 -4.22
C LEU A 182 -10.03 5.35 -3.15
N ILE A 183 -11.17 6.02 -3.30
CA ILE A 183 -11.66 7.01 -2.34
C ILE A 183 -11.91 6.37 -0.97
N LEU A 184 -12.63 5.24 -0.93
CA LEU A 184 -12.93 4.50 0.30
C LEU A 184 -11.67 3.96 0.97
N GLY A 185 -10.69 3.51 0.18
CA GLY A 185 -9.42 3.04 0.70
C GLY A 185 -8.63 4.12 1.44
N GLN A 186 -8.56 5.32 0.85
CA GLN A 186 -7.78 6.42 1.43
C GLN A 186 -8.47 7.10 2.62
N SER A 187 -9.81 7.12 2.66
CA SER A 187 -10.56 7.75 3.76
C SER A 187 -10.25 7.13 5.12
N THR A 188 -10.22 5.81 5.20
CA THR A 188 -9.84 5.07 6.42
C THR A 188 -8.38 5.35 6.78
N GLY A 189 -7.51 5.49 5.79
CA GLY A 189 -6.09 5.81 5.97
C GLY A 189 -5.87 7.16 6.65
N PHE A 190 -6.55 8.22 6.21
CA PHE A 190 -6.34 9.58 6.70
C PHE A 190 -6.45 9.71 8.21
N ILE A 191 -7.52 9.17 8.79
CA ILE A 191 -7.79 9.27 10.23
C ILE A 191 -6.64 8.63 11.03
N VAL A 192 -6.20 7.44 10.61
CA VAL A 192 -5.16 6.71 11.31
C VAL A 192 -3.78 7.35 11.12
N TYR A 193 -3.49 7.89 9.93
CA TYR A 193 -2.22 8.57 9.66
C TYR A 193 -2.06 9.81 10.55
N ILE A 194 -3.09 10.67 10.61
CA ILE A 194 -3.10 11.86 11.46
C ILE A 194 -2.90 11.47 12.93
N ARG A 195 -3.66 10.48 13.42
CA ARG A 195 -3.54 9.99 14.79
C ARG A 195 -2.15 9.45 15.10
N ASN A 196 -1.54 8.67 14.21
CA ASN A 196 -0.19 8.13 14.42
C ASN A 196 0.88 9.23 14.42
N ILE A 197 0.72 10.28 13.62
CA ILE A 197 1.59 11.47 13.66
C ILE A 197 1.50 12.15 15.03
N MET A 198 0.28 12.36 15.54
CA MET A 198 0.06 12.97 16.86
C MET A 198 0.72 12.17 17.99
N ILE A 199 0.61 10.84 17.97
CA ILE A 199 1.22 9.99 18.99
C ILE A 199 2.74 10.01 18.90
N GLY A 200 3.32 9.78 17.72
CA GLY A 200 4.78 9.74 17.61
C GLY A 200 5.45 11.10 17.91
N ASN A 201 4.76 12.22 17.65
CA ASN A 201 5.23 13.54 18.08
C ASN A 201 5.20 13.73 19.61
N ARG A 202 4.21 13.15 20.30
CA ARG A 202 4.15 13.17 21.77
C ARG A 202 5.26 12.32 22.39
N GLU A 203 5.54 11.15 21.81
CA GLU A 203 6.65 10.28 22.26
C GLU A 203 8.00 10.99 22.12
N THR A 204 8.28 11.57 20.94
CA THR A 204 9.54 12.29 20.68
C THR A 204 9.74 13.47 21.65
N LYS A 205 8.66 14.18 22.02
CA LYS A 205 8.74 15.27 23.01
C LYS A 205 8.97 14.76 24.42
N LYS A 206 8.48 13.57 24.77
CA LYS A 206 8.70 12.96 26.09
C LYS A 206 10.15 12.47 26.22
N ASP A 207 10.70 11.82 25.20
CA ASP A 207 12.09 11.34 25.20
C ASP A 207 13.11 12.49 25.26
N LYS A 208 12.78 13.69 24.77
CA LYS A 208 13.64 14.88 24.88
C LYS A 208 13.57 15.59 26.24
N ARG A 209 12.61 15.22 27.10
CA ARG A 209 12.40 15.83 28.43
C ARG A 209 12.92 14.96 29.58
N VAL A 210 13.39 13.75 29.27
CA VAL A 210 14.07 12.81 30.17
C VAL A 210 15.55 12.88 29.87
#